data_AF-A0A653WU46-F1
#
_entry.id   AF-A0A653WU46-F1
#
_cell.length_a   1.000
_cell.length_b   1.000
_cell.length_c   1.000
_cell.angle_alpha   90.00
_cell.angle_beta   90.00
_cell.angle_gamma   90.00
#
_symmetry.space_group_name_H-M   'P 1'
#
loop_
_entity.id
_entity.type
_entity.pdbx_description
1 polymer ?
#
loop_
_entity_poly.entity_id
_entity_poly.type
_entity_poly.pdbx_seq_one_letter_code
_entity_poly.pdbx_strand_id
1 'polypeptide(L)'
;MSSPGLDRHRRFNGEEGAIRTDYSPSEDDNVTVQGVSGSAGALGFLGLSYAMENPDTLKLIDVDGGEGCITPSEETVQDESYQPLGRPLFIYVANASYQDKSQVQDFVDFYVENSTEIAEAAQFIGLTEEQTQTAQDQLAELN
;
A
#
# COMPACT_ATOMS: atom_id res chain seq x y z
N MET A 1 9.58 -7.53 17.75
CA MET A 1 8.72 -6.85 16.77
C MET A 1 9.61 -6.49 15.60
N SER A 2 9.52 -7.22 14.48
CA SER A 2 10.28 -6.87 13.27
C SER A 2 9.68 -5.60 12.67
N SER A 3 10.52 -4.71 12.16
CA SER A 3 10.07 -3.51 11.46
C SER A 3 9.27 -3.93 10.22
N PRO A 4 8.09 -3.34 9.93
CA PRO A 4 7.30 -3.64 8.73
C PRO A 4 8.07 -3.47 7.41
N GLY A 5 9.24 -2.82 7.44
CA GLY A 5 10.20 -2.74 6.33
C GLY A 5 10.94 -4.06 6.04
N LEU A 6 11.30 -4.82 7.07
CA LEU A 6 12.17 -6.01 6.95
C LEU A 6 11.41 -7.23 6.41
N ASP A 7 10.14 -7.40 6.79
CA ASP A 7 9.32 -8.53 6.34
C ASP A 7 8.95 -8.44 4.84
N ARG A 8 9.00 -7.24 4.24
CA ARG A 8 8.79 -7.05 2.79
C ARG A 8 9.87 -7.73 1.96
N HIS A 9 11.13 -7.73 2.42
CA HIS A 9 12.25 -8.30 1.67
C HIS A 9 12.23 -9.81 1.63
N ARG A 10 11.68 -10.46 2.66
CA ARG A 10 11.60 -11.92 2.74
C ARG A 10 10.76 -12.52 1.61
N ARG A 11 9.68 -11.84 1.20
CA ARG A 11 8.81 -12.30 0.09
C ARG A 11 9.53 -12.43 -1.25
N PHE A 12 10.66 -11.74 -1.42
CA PHE A 12 11.46 -11.75 -2.65
C PHE A 12 12.74 -12.56 -2.48
N ASN A 13 13.44 -12.34 -1.37
CA ASN A 13 14.78 -12.88 -1.18
C ASN A 13 14.79 -14.22 -0.44
N GLY A 14 13.62 -14.74 -0.05
CA GLY A 14 13.46 -15.98 0.72
C GLY A 14 13.82 -15.86 2.21
N GLU A 15 14.71 -14.93 2.55
CA GLU A 15 15.19 -14.66 3.91
C GLU A 15 15.04 -13.17 4.27
N GLU A 16 14.68 -12.90 5.52
CA GLU A 16 14.62 -11.54 6.07
C GLU A 16 16.03 -10.93 6.11
N GLY A 17 16.18 -9.68 5.69
CA GLY A 17 17.48 -8.99 5.70
C GLY A 17 18.43 -9.37 4.56
N ALA A 18 18.01 -10.22 3.62
CA ALA A 18 18.81 -10.57 2.43
C ALA A 18 18.87 -9.45 1.36
N ILE A 19 18.43 -8.23 1.68
CA ILE A 19 18.66 -7.07 0.83
C ILE A 19 20.16 -6.69 0.90
N ARG A 20 20.72 -6.27 -0.24
CA ARG A 20 22.07 -5.70 -0.32
C ARG A 20 22.26 -4.58 0.71
N THR A 21 23.42 -4.52 1.35
CA THR A 21 23.67 -3.62 2.50
C THR A 21 24.05 -2.20 2.12
N ASP A 22 24.32 -1.95 0.84
CA ASP A 22 24.73 -0.68 0.26
C ASP A 22 23.55 0.12 -0.34
N TYR A 23 22.34 -0.07 0.21
CA TYR A 23 21.16 0.71 -0.14
C TYR A 23 21.01 1.93 0.77
N SER A 24 20.25 2.93 0.30
CA SER A 24 19.86 4.09 1.11
C SER A 24 18.41 3.92 1.57
N PRO A 25 18.14 3.64 2.87
CA PRO A 25 16.78 3.58 3.38
C PRO A 25 16.16 4.99 3.48
N SER A 26 14.93 5.15 3.02
CA SER A 26 14.10 6.32 3.25
C SER A 26 12.65 5.90 3.42
N GLU A 27 11.93 6.54 4.33
CA GLU A 27 10.47 6.46 4.43
C GLU A 27 9.77 7.61 3.68
N ASP A 28 10.53 8.62 3.24
CA ASP A 28 10.03 9.72 2.42
C ASP A 28 10.17 9.32 0.94
N ASP A 29 9.02 9.12 0.28
CA ASP A 29 8.97 8.73 -1.13
C ASP A 29 9.55 9.82 -2.05
N ASN A 30 9.48 11.11 -1.70
CA ASN A 30 10.10 12.17 -2.51
C ASN A 30 11.63 12.05 -2.52
N VAL A 31 12.23 11.66 -1.39
CA VAL A 31 13.66 11.37 -1.32
C VAL A 31 14.01 10.16 -2.20
N THR A 32 13.16 9.13 -2.23
CA THR A 32 13.32 7.97 -3.12
C THR A 32 13.23 8.38 -4.60
N VAL A 33 12.24 9.20 -4.97
CA VAL A 33 12.10 9.76 -6.34
C VAL A 33 13.37 10.50 -6.72
N GLN A 34 13.86 11.42 -5.90
CA GLN A 34 15.08 12.19 -6.16
C GLN A 34 16.31 11.28 -6.33
N GLY A 35 16.44 10.26 -5.48
CA GLY A 35 17.54 9.30 -5.54
C GLY A 35 17.55 8.49 -6.84
N VAL A 36 16.39 7.96 -7.25
CA VAL A 36 16.24 7.21 -8.51
C VAL A 36 16.51 8.10 -9.71
N SER A 37 15.97 9.32 -9.70
CA SER A 37 16.09 10.27 -10.80
C SER A 37 17.51 10.77 -11.02
N GLY A 38 18.28 10.91 -9.93
CA GLY A 38 19.64 11.47 -9.97
C GLY A 38 20.72 10.46 -10.37
N SER A 39 20.42 9.16 -10.43
CA SER A 39 21.42 8.11 -10.64
C SER A 39 20.98 7.11 -11.70
N ALA A 40 21.69 7.09 -12.83
CA ALA A 40 21.40 6.14 -13.90
C ALA A 40 21.50 4.69 -13.41
N GLY A 41 20.43 3.92 -13.63
CA GLY A 41 20.33 2.52 -13.21
C GLY A 41 19.96 2.31 -11.73
N ALA A 42 19.64 3.37 -10.99
CA ALA A 42 19.08 3.24 -9.65
C ALA A 42 17.67 2.61 -9.68
N LEU A 43 17.35 1.89 -8.62
CA LEU A 43 16.04 1.29 -8.37
C LEU A 43 15.56 1.73 -6.99
N GLY A 44 14.25 1.92 -6.83
CA GLY A 44 13.61 2.29 -5.58
C GLY A 44 12.31 1.55 -5.39
N PHE A 45 11.92 1.34 -4.12
CA PHE A 45 10.60 0.86 -3.73
C PHE A 45 9.85 2.05 -3.15
N LEU A 46 8.71 2.40 -3.74
CA LEU A 46 7.88 3.55 -3.36
C LEU A 46 6.42 3.29 -3.71
N GLY A 47 5.50 4.13 -3.19
CA GLY A 47 4.09 4.08 -3.53
C GLY A 47 3.84 4.29 -5.03
N LEU A 48 2.86 3.57 -5.60
CA LEU A 48 2.53 3.64 -7.04
C LEU A 48 2.07 5.06 -7.47
N SER A 49 1.32 5.75 -6.61
CA SER A 49 0.87 7.13 -6.84
C SER A 49 2.02 8.09 -7.16
N TYR A 50 3.11 8.03 -6.40
CA TYR A 50 4.31 8.85 -6.63
C TYR A 50 4.95 8.58 -8.00
N ALA A 51 4.95 7.33 -8.45
CA ALA A 51 5.46 7.00 -9.78
C ALA A 51 4.53 7.51 -10.89
N MET A 52 3.21 7.43 -10.69
CA MET A 52 2.21 7.95 -11.62
C MET A 52 2.24 9.48 -11.73
N GLU A 53 2.58 10.19 -10.65
CA GLU A 53 2.75 11.65 -10.62
C GLU A 53 4.06 12.13 -11.28
N ASN A 54 5.04 11.24 -11.45
CA ASN A 54 6.36 11.56 -12.02
C ASN A 54 6.69 10.75 -13.29
N PRO A 55 5.80 10.67 -14.30
CA PRO A 55 5.93 9.73 -15.43
C PRO A 55 7.12 10.05 -16.35
N ASP A 56 7.54 11.31 -16.40
CA ASP A 56 8.70 11.75 -17.20
C ASP A 56 10.03 11.39 -16.55
N THR A 57 10.02 11.07 -15.25
CA THR A 57 11.23 10.87 -14.45
C THR A 57 11.39 9.44 -13.98
N LEU A 58 10.28 8.79 -13.66
CA LEU A 58 10.25 7.41 -13.17
C LEU A 58 9.72 6.46 -14.24
N LYS A 59 10.33 5.28 -14.27
CA LYS A 59 9.87 4.16 -15.09
C LYS A 59 9.37 3.05 -14.18
N LEU A 60 8.11 2.66 -14.35
CA LEU A 60 7.55 1.47 -13.72
C LEU A 60 8.23 0.21 -14.25
N ILE A 61 8.43 -0.77 -13.37
CA ILE A 61 9.06 -2.05 -13.69
C ILE A 61 8.05 -3.15 -13.40
N ASP A 62 7.86 -4.04 -14.36
CA ASP A 62 6.99 -5.20 -14.19
C ASP A 62 7.61 -6.19 -13.21
N VAL A 63 6.78 -6.83 -12.41
CA VAL A 63 7.21 -7.81 -11.40
C VAL A 63 6.60 -9.16 -11.73
N ASP A 64 7.44 -10.20 -11.72
CA ASP A 64 6.99 -11.58 -11.84
C ASP A 64 6.82 -12.20 -10.45
N GLY A 65 5.57 -12.43 -10.07
CA GLY A 65 5.18 -13.09 -8.82
C GLY A 65 5.09 -14.62 -8.90
N GLY A 66 5.42 -15.21 -10.06
CA GLY A 66 5.33 -16.65 -10.33
C GLY A 66 4.35 -17.03 -11.45
N GLU A 67 3.53 -16.09 -11.92
CA GLU A 67 2.55 -16.28 -13.00
C GLU A 67 2.87 -15.41 -14.25
N GLY A 68 4.05 -14.81 -14.28
CA GLY A 68 4.49 -13.89 -15.32
C GLY A 68 4.56 -12.45 -14.84
N CYS A 69 5.16 -11.59 -15.67
CA CYS A 69 5.34 -10.18 -15.37
C CYS A 69 4.01 -9.41 -15.40
N ILE A 70 3.69 -8.74 -14.30
CA ILE A 70 2.55 -7.82 -14.20
C ILE A 70 3.07 -6.39 -14.02
N THR A 71 2.54 -5.46 -14.80
CA THR A 71 2.82 -4.03 -14.67
C THR A 71 2.00 -3.44 -13.53
N PRO A 72 2.57 -2.64 -12.62
CA PRO A 72 1.77 -1.96 -11.61
C PRO A 72 0.85 -0.91 -12.24
N SER A 73 -0.44 -1.01 -11.92
CA SER A 73 -1.49 -0.04 -12.24
C SER A 73 -2.55 -0.03 -11.14
N GLU A 74 -3.44 0.96 -11.16
CA GLU A 74 -4.63 0.98 -10.29
C GLU A 74 -5.43 -0.33 -10.40
N GLU A 75 -5.71 -0.78 -11.63
CA GLU A 75 -6.43 -2.02 -11.92
C GLU A 75 -5.75 -3.24 -11.29
N THR A 76 -4.45 -3.43 -11.54
CA THR A 76 -3.71 -4.59 -11.03
C THR A 76 -3.51 -4.59 -9.51
N VAL A 77 -3.66 -3.42 -8.88
CA VAL A 77 -3.63 -3.29 -7.41
C VAL A 77 -5.01 -3.58 -6.84
N GLN A 78 -6.08 -3.08 -7.47
CA GLN A 78 -7.46 -3.29 -7.04
C GLN A 78 -7.90 -4.75 -7.20
N ASP A 79 -7.48 -5.42 -8.27
CA ASP A 79 -7.79 -6.84 -8.52
C ASP A 79 -6.83 -7.81 -7.82
N GLU A 80 -5.88 -7.27 -7.04
CA GLU A 80 -4.85 -8.00 -6.29
C GLU A 80 -3.87 -8.83 -7.13
N SER A 81 -3.82 -8.65 -8.45
CA SER A 81 -2.91 -9.39 -9.37
C SER A 81 -1.45 -8.93 -9.30
N TYR A 82 -1.18 -7.69 -8.88
CA TYR A 82 0.18 -7.16 -8.74
C TYR A 82 0.88 -7.69 -7.47
N GLN A 83 1.20 -8.98 -7.47
CA GLN A 83 1.87 -9.66 -6.35
C GLN A 83 3.39 -9.74 -6.56
N PRO A 84 4.19 -9.73 -5.47
CA PRO A 84 3.82 -9.64 -4.05
C PRO A 84 3.99 -8.23 -3.44
N LEU A 85 4.00 -7.20 -4.29
CA LEU A 85 4.20 -5.79 -3.87
C LEU A 85 2.89 -5.04 -3.62
N GLY A 86 1.81 -5.39 -4.32
CA GLY A 86 0.46 -4.94 -4.01
C GLY A 86 0.05 -5.42 -2.62
N ARG A 87 -0.57 -4.53 -1.83
CA ARG A 87 -1.00 -4.88 -0.48
C ARG A 87 -2.26 -4.10 -0.09
N PRO A 88 -3.36 -4.78 0.28
CA PRO A 88 -4.50 -4.12 0.88
C PRO A 88 -4.14 -3.51 2.24
N LEU A 89 -4.69 -2.34 2.52
CA LEU A 89 -4.54 -1.67 3.81
C LEU A 89 -5.78 -1.93 4.66
N PHE A 90 -5.54 -2.22 5.95
CA PHE A 90 -6.61 -2.51 6.90
C PHE A 90 -6.52 -1.57 8.08
N ILE A 91 -7.67 -1.14 8.59
CA ILE A 91 -7.81 -0.60 9.94
C ILE A 91 -8.22 -1.73 10.88
N TYR A 92 -7.58 -1.81 12.04
CA TYR A 92 -7.86 -2.85 13.04
C TYR A 92 -8.60 -2.23 14.21
N VAL A 93 -9.89 -2.55 14.32
CA VAL A 93 -10.78 -2.00 15.35
C VAL A 93 -11.07 -3.09 16.38
N ALA A 94 -10.88 -2.79 17.66
CA ALA A 94 -11.28 -3.70 18.72
C ALA A 94 -12.80 -3.61 18.94
N ASN A 95 -13.53 -4.73 18.79
CA ASN A 95 -15.00 -4.77 18.90
C ASN A 95 -15.52 -4.12 20.19
N ALA A 96 -14.91 -4.42 21.34
CA ALA A 96 -15.30 -3.81 22.61
C ALA A 96 -15.12 -2.28 22.60
N SER A 97 -14.08 -1.74 21.94
CA SER A 97 -13.92 -0.29 21.83
C SER A 97 -14.94 0.32 20.88
N TYR A 98 -15.29 -0.34 19.79
CA TYR A 98 -16.33 0.13 18.88
C TYR A 98 -17.71 0.16 19.56
N GLN A 99 -18.04 -0.87 20.34
CA GLN A 99 -19.33 -0.97 21.05
C GLN A 99 -19.44 -0.08 22.29
N ASP A 100 -18.38 0.01 23.10
CA ASP A 100 -18.44 0.68 24.40
C ASP A 100 -18.07 2.17 24.36
N LYS A 101 -17.50 2.66 23.25
CA LYS A 101 -16.99 4.04 23.13
C LYS A 101 -17.52 4.74 21.89
N SER A 102 -18.48 5.64 22.09
CA SER A 102 -19.09 6.40 21.00
C SER A 102 -18.07 7.13 20.12
N GLN A 103 -17.02 7.73 20.69
CA GLN A 103 -16.00 8.40 19.87
C GLN A 103 -15.20 7.47 18.95
N VAL A 104 -15.11 6.17 19.28
CA VAL A 104 -14.46 5.18 18.42
C VAL A 104 -15.41 4.76 17.32
N GLN A 105 -16.68 4.49 17.66
CA GLN A 105 -17.73 4.22 16.68
C GLN A 105 -17.82 5.35 15.64
N ASP A 106 -18.04 6.59 16.09
CA ASP A 106 -18.17 7.75 15.21
C ASP A 106 -16.97 7.91 14.25
N PHE A 107 -15.75 7.66 14.74
CA PHE A 107 -14.55 7.74 13.92
C PHE A 107 -14.47 6.63 12.88
N VAL A 108 -14.79 5.38 13.26
CA VAL A 108 -14.73 4.23 12.36
C VAL A 108 -15.81 4.33 11.29
N ASP A 109 -17.02 4.73 11.67
CA ASP A 109 -18.13 4.97 10.75
C ASP A 109 -17.74 6.04 9.73
N PHE A 110 -17.26 7.20 10.20
CA PHE A 110 -16.76 8.26 9.34
C PHE A 110 -15.64 7.77 8.41
N TYR A 111 -14.67 7.01 8.91
CA TYR A 111 -13.55 6.52 8.11
C TYR A 111 -14.02 5.60 6.98
N VAL A 112 -14.94 4.67 7.25
CA VAL A 112 -15.46 3.73 6.23
C VAL A 112 -16.35 4.46 5.23
N GLU A 113 -17.24 5.35 5.69
CA GLU A 113 -18.13 6.16 4.85
C GLU A 113 -17.36 7.08 3.89
N ASN A 114 -16.20 7.59 4.32
CA ASN A 114 -15.39 8.55 3.55
C ASN A 114 -14.09 7.92 3.02
N SER A 115 -14.01 6.58 2.98
CA SER A 115 -12.77 5.85 2.70
C SER A 115 -12.13 6.21 1.35
N THR A 116 -12.94 6.44 0.30
CA THR A 116 -12.46 6.87 -1.02
C THR A 116 -11.77 8.24 -0.96
N GLU A 117 -12.42 9.25 -0.36
CA GLU A 117 -11.85 10.60 -0.24
C GLU A 117 -10.59 10.61 0.62
N ILE A 118 -10.58 9.82 1.70
CA ILE A 118 -9.42 9.67 2.58
C ILE A 118 -8.25 9.02 1.82
N ALA A 119 -8.52 7.97 1.03
CA ALA A 119 -7.49 7.31 0.24
C ALA A 119 -6.88 8.27 -0.79
N GLU A 120 -7.70 9.03 -1.52
CA GLU A 120 -7.24 10.04 -2.48
C GLU A 120 -6.39 11.12 -1.80
N ALA A 121 -6.87 11.69 -0.68
CA ALA A 121 -6.13 12.71 0.07
C ALA A 121 -4.79 12.21 0.61
N ALA A 122 -4.70 10.90 0.90
CA ALA A 122 -3.48 10.25 1.36
C ALA A 122 -2.63 9.65 0.21
N GLN A 123 -2.99 9.91 -1.06
CA GLN A 123 -2.31 9.41 -2.26
C GLN A 123 -2.25 7.87 -2.32
N PHE A 124 -3.30 7.20 -1.87
CA PHE A 124 -3.52 5.76 -2.05
C PHE A 124 -4.53 5.50 -3.17
N ILE A 125 -4.49 4.26 -3.68
CA ILE A 125 -5.53 3.76 -4.57
C ILE A 125 -6.78 3.46 -3.74
N GLY A 126 -7.90 4.07 -4.12
CA GLY A 126 -9.19 3.87 -3.48
C GLY A 126 -9.73 2.45 -3.70
N LEU A 127 -10.60 2.04 -2.78
CA LEU A 127 -11.37 0.80 -2.92
C LEU A 127 -12.33 0.89 -4.11
N THR A 128 -12.58 -0.23 -4.78
CA THR A 128 -13.70 -0.35 -5.72
C THR A 128 -15.05 -0.26 -5.00
N GLU A 129 -16.14 -0.12 -5.75
CA GLU A 129 -17.50 -0.14 -5.16
C GLU A 129 -17.77 -1.46 -4.41
N GLU A 130 -17.34 -2.60 -4.96
CA GLU A 130 -17.49 -3.92 -4.32
C GLU A 130 -16.67 -4.03 -3.04
N GLN A 131 -15.43 -3.54 -3.05
CA GLN A 131 -14.57 -3.52 -1.86
C GLN A 131 -15.11 -2.55 -0.79
N THR A 132 -15.68 -1.42 -1.20
CA THR A 132 -16.34 -0.46 -0.31
C THR A 132 -17.57 -1.09 0.35
N GLN A 133 -18.41 -1.78 -0.42
CA GLN A 133 -19.56 -2.51 0.12
C GLN A 133 -19.10 -3.58 1.12
N THR A 134 -18.03 -4.32 0.80
CA THR A 134 -17.45 -5.31 1.71
C THR A 134 -17.01 -4.68 3.03
N ALA A 135 -16.37 -3.50 2.99
CA ALA A 135 -15.97 -2.78 4.20
C ALA A 135 -17.18 -2.31 5.03
N GLN A 136 -18.25 -1.86 4.39
CA GLN A 136 -19.50 -1.46 5.05
C GLN A 136 -20.22 -2.66 5.68
N ASP A 137 -20.26 -3.80 5.00
CA ASP A 137 -20.86 -5.02 5.53
C ASP A 137 -20.10 -5.52 6.76
N GLN A 138 -18.77 -5.53 6.71
CA GLN A 138 -17.92 -5.88 7.85
C GLN A 138 -18.08 -4.92 9.03
N LEU A 139 -18.26 -3.63 8.76
CA LEU A 139 -18.55 -2.64 9.80
C LEU A 139 -19.91 -2.91 10.46
N ALA A 140 -20.93 -3.26 9.67
CA ALA A 140 -22.27 -3.56 10.18
C ALA A 140 -22.28 -4.78 11.12
N GLU A 141 -21.37 -5.74 10.93
CA GLU A 141 -21.20 -6.90 11.82
C GLU A 141 -20.60 -6.55 13.20
N LEU A 142 -20.07 -5.34 13.39
CA LEU A 142 -19.52 -4.89 14.68
C LEU A 142 -20.58 -4.34 15.64
N ASN A 143 -21.79 -4.05 15.13
CA ASN A 143 -22.95 -3.58 15.90
C ASN A 143 -23.69 -4.74 16.59
#